data_AF-A0A7K7XYZ2-F1
#
_entry.id   AF-A0A7K7XYZ2-F1
#
_cell.length_a   1.000
_cell.length_b   1.000
_cell.length_c   1.000
_cell.angle_alpha   90.00
_cell.angle_beta   90.00
_cell.angle_gamma   90.00
#
_symmetry.space_group_name_H-M   'P 1'
#
loop_
_entity.id
_entity.type
_entity.pdbx_description
1 polymer ?
#
loop_
_entity_poly.entity_id
_entity_poly.type
_entity_poly.pdbx_seq_one_letter_code
_entity_poly.pdbx_strand_id
1 'polypeptide(L)'
;LEEAYVMKYPFTPDKDKFLIVGSRCSLCSRAVCVDCSLFYSKRFCLPCVKENLKAFPLEIQEDMDKRKRQQKSCKKNGYKA
;
A
#
# COMPACT_ATOMS: atom_id res chain seq x y z
N LEU A 1 4.96 -0.97 -16.77
CA LEU A 1 3.96 -0.31 -15.89
C LEU A 1 3.28 -1.36 -15.02
N GLU A 2 2.80 -1.00 -13.83
CA GLU A 2 1.91 -1.86 -13.02
C GLU A 2 0.43 -1.59 -13.36
N GLU A 3 -0.42 -2.61 -13.26
CA GLU A 3 -1.87 -2.40 -13.24
C GLU A 3 -2.25 -1.75 -11.91
N ALA A 4 -3.01 -0.65 -11.93
CA ALA A 4 -3.38 0.09 -10.73
C ALA A 4 -4.89 0.38 -10.68
N TYR A 5 -5.46 0.36 -9.48
CA TYR A 5 -6.80 0.85 -9.23
C TYR A 5 -6.75 2.37 -9.09
N VAL A 6 -7.54 3.07 -9.89
CA VAL A 6 -7.55 4.53 -9.96
C VAL A 6 -8.95 5.09 -9.72
N MET A 7 -9.01 6.31 -9.19
CA MET A 7 -10.24 7.11 -9.12
C MET A 7 -10.01 8.48 -9.75
N LYS A 8 -11.09 9.14 -10.19
CA LYS A 8 -11.02 10.53 -10.63
C LYS A 8 -10.49 11.39 -9.48
N TYR A 9 -9.56 12.30 -9.78
CA TYR A 9 -9.03 13.19 -8.77
C TYR A 9 -10.14 14.12 -8.22
N PRO A 10 -10.44 14.10 -6.91
CA PRO A 10 -11.63 14.75 -6.37
C PRO A 10 -11.48 16.28 -6.21
N PHE A 11 -10.27 16.82 -6.32
CA PHE A 11 -9.99 18.24 -6.02
C PHE A 11 -9.64 19.10 -7.25
N THR A 12 -9.68 18.55 -8.47
CA THR A 12 -9.49 19.34 -9.70
C THR A 12 -10.55 18.98 -10.74
N PRO A 13 -11.12 19.97 -11.45
CA PRO A 13 -12.05 19.72 -12.56
C PRO A 13 -11.34 19.10 -13.79
N ASP A 14 -10.01 19.14 -13.80
CA ASP A 14 -9.12 18.62 -14.83
C ASP A 14 -9.33 17.11 -15.05
N LYS A 15 -9.65 16.72 -16.28
CA LYS A 15 -10.11 15.35 -16.61
C LYS A 15 -8.97 14.34 -16.73
N ASP A 16 -7.73 14.82 -16.80
CA ASP A 16 -6.55 13.98 -17.06
C ASP A 16 -5.80 13.58 -15.78
N LYS A 17 -6.34 13.93 -14.61
CA LYS A 17 -5.77 13.61 -13.30
C LYS A 17 -6.54 12.47 -12.62
N PHE A 18 -5.80 11.46 -12.19
CA PHE A 18 -6.32 10.33 -11.42
C PHE A 18 -5.53 10.13 -10.14
N LEU A 19 -6.20 9.60 -9.12
CA LEU A 19 -5.59 9.18 -7.87
C LEU A 19 -5.45 7.66 -7.88
N ILE A 20 -4.23 7.16 -7.66
CA ILE A 20 -3.99 5.74 -7.46
C ILE A 20 -4.41 5.37 -6.04
N VAL A 21 -5.38 4.47 -5.92
CA VAL A 21 -5.93 4.02 -4.63
C VAL A 21 -5.44 2.64 -4.22
N GLY A 22 -4.92 1.85 -5.16
CA GLY A 22 -4.47 0.49 -4.90
C GLY A 22 -3.87 -0.21 -6.11
N SER A 23 -3.43 -1.45 -5.92
CA SER A 23 -3.17 -2.40 -7.02
C SER A 23 -3.19 -3.85 -6.52
N ARG A 24 -2.75 -4.80 -7.33
CA ARG A 24 -2.55 -6.20 -6.93
C ARG A 24 -1.15 -6.41 -6.37
N CYS A 25 -1.06 -7.18 -5.28
CA CYS A 25 0.22 -7.66 -4.78
C CYS A 25 0.90 -8.54 -5.84
N SER A 26 2.17 -8.30 -6.12
CA SER A 26 2.91 -9.04 -7.15
C SER A 26 3.30 -10.47 -6.75
N LEU A 27 3.16 -10.83 -5.46
CA LEU A 27 3.47 -12.17 -4.95
C LEU A 27 2.22 -13.04 -4.80
N CYS A 28 1.09 -12.46 -4.36
CA CYS A 28 -0.13 -13.23 -4.06
C CYS A 28 -1.37 -12.76 -4.83
N SER A 29 -1.23 -11.78 -5.73
CA SER A 29 -2.30 -11.22 -6.58
C SER A 29 -3.50 -10.61 -5.86
N ARG A 30 -3.45 -10.51 -4.52
CA ARG A 30 -4.50 -9.89 -3.69
C ARG A 30 -4.60 -8.39 -3.98
N ALA A 31 -5.82 -7.90 -4.16
CA ALA A 31 -6.09 -6.47 -4.24
C ALA A 31 -5.77 -5.79 -2.90
N VAL A 32 -5.00 -4.70 -2.95
CA VAL A 32 -4.57 -3.93 -1.78
C VAL A 32 -4.61 -2.44 -2.07
N CYS A 33 -5.04 -1.65 -1.10
CA CYS A 33 -4.98 -0.19 -1.19
C CYS A 33 -3.54 0.33 -0.96
N VAL A 34 -3.31 1.61 -1.26
CA VAL A 34 -2.02 2.29 -1.05
C VAL A 34 -1.50 2.18 0.40
N ASP A 35 -2.39 2.20 1.39
CA ASP A 35 -1.99 2.11 2.80
C ASP A 35 -1.67 0.68 3.26
N CYS A 36 -2.28 -0.31 2.59
CA CYS A 36 -2.12 -1.73 2.89
C CYS A 36 -1.00 -2.39 2.06
N SER A 37 -0.19 -1.59 1.39
CA SER A 37 0.83 -2.05 0.47
C SER A 37 2.09 -1.18 0.50
N LEU A 38 3.14 -1.70 -0.13
CA LEU A 38 4.39 -1.01 -0.37
C LEU A 38 4.71 -1.09 -1.86
N PHE A 39 5.06 0.04 -2.46
CA PHE A 39 5.54 0.11 -3.83
C PHE A 39 7.05 0.38 -3.84
N TYR A 40 7.79 -0.42 -4.60
CA TYR A 40 9.22 -0.22 -4.86
C TYR A 40 9.49 -0.32 -6.36
N SER A 41 9.58 -1.56 -6.86
CA SER A 41 9.58 -1.88 -8.30
C SER A 41 8.22 -2.39 -8.78
N LYS A 42 7.48 -3.03 -7.87
CA LYS A 42 6.10 -3.46 -8.00
C LYS A 42 5.40 -3.29 -6.65
N ARG A 43 4.08 -3.44 -6.62
CA ARG A 43 3.32 -3.41 -5.36
C ARG A 43 3.30 -4.74 -4.65
N PHE A 44 3.48 -4.71 -3.33
CA PHE A 44 3.42 -5.87 -2.46
C PHE A 44 2.50 -5.56 -1.27
N CYS A 45 1.66 -6.53 -0.88
CA CYS A 45 0.89 -6.39 0.35
C CYS A 45 1.82 -6.48 1.56
N LEU A 46 1.48 -5.79 2.66
CA LEU A 46 2.31 -5.80 3.87
C LEU A 46 2.62 -7.20 4.42
N PRO A 47 1.71 -8.21 4.37
CA PRO A 47 2.05 -9.58 4.73
C PRO A 47 3.21 -10.16 3.90
N CYS A 48 3.13 -10.07 2.58
CA CYS A 48 4.17 -10.58 1.70
C CYS A 48 5.50 -9.84 1.87
N VAL A 49 5.48 -8.53 2.16
CA VAL A 49 6.70 -7.79 2.50
C VAL A 49 7.32 -8.31 3.79
N LYS A 50 6.53 -8.60 4.83
CA LYS A 50 7.04 -9.14 6.11
C LYS A 50 7.64 -10.53 5.95
N GLU A 51 6.98 -11.40 5.18
CA GLU A 51 7.47 -12.76 4.89
C GLU A 51 8.77 -12.75 4.10
N ASN A 52 8.95 -11.77 3.22
CA ASN A 52 10.11 -11.67 2.32
C ASN A 52 11.05 -10.51 2.68
N LEU A 53 11.01 -10.00 3.92
CA LEU A 53 11.63 -8.73 4.29
C LEU A 53 13.13 -8.66 3.97
N LYS A 54 13.83 -9.79 4.17
CA LYS A 54 15.28 -9.91 3.93
C LYS A 54 15.68 -9.80 2.46
N ALA A 55 14.73 -9.98 1.52
CA ALA A 55 14.97 -9.83 0.09
C ALA A 55 14.81 -8.38 -0.40
N PHE A 56 14.31 -7.48 0.44
CA PHE A 56 14.17 -6.06 0.11
C PHE A 56 15.42 -5.27 0.50
N PRO A 57 15.69 -4.13 -0.18
CA PRO A 57 16.75 -3.19 0.22
C PRO A 57 16.61 -2.72 1.67
N LEU A 58 17.72 -2.31 2.30
CA LEU A 58 17.76 -1.90 3.71
C LEU A 58 16.77 -0.77 4.03
N GLU A 59 16.59 0.15 3.10
CA GLU A 59 15.67 1.28 3.23
C GLU A 59 14.22 0.81 3.48
N ILE A 60 13.81 -0.25 2.79
CA ILE A 60 12.47 -0.85 2.95
C ILE A 60 12.38 -1.63 4.26
N GLN A 61 13.46 -2.30 4.65
CA GLN A 61 13.52 -3.02 5.93
C GLN A 61 13.32 -2.05 7.10
N GLU A 62 14.01 -0.90 7.07
CA GLU A 62 13.87 0.15 8.07
C GLU A 62 12.50 0.83 8.06
N ASP A 63 11.91 1.09 6.88
CA ASP A 63 10.58 1.71 6.77
C ASP A 63 9.50 0.82 7.38
N MET A 64 9.60 -0.50 7.18
CA MET A 64 8.67 -1.46 7.78
C MET A 64 8.72 -1.48 9.31
N ASP A 65 9.88 -1.23 9.91
CA ASP A 65 10.04 -1.09 11.36
C ASP A 65 9.48 0.23 11.90
N LYS A 66 9.55 1.32 11.12
CA LYS A 66 8.89 2.58 11.44
C LYS A 66 7.36 2.44 11.37
N ARG A 67 6.83 1.76 10.35
CA ARG A 67 5.38 1.51 10.17
C ARG A 67 4.76 0.68 11.29
N LYS A 68 5.49 -0.28 11.86
CA LYS A 68 5.02 -1.04 13.06
C LYS A 68 4.65 -0.12 14.23
N ARG A 69 5.31 1.04 14.36
CA ARG A 69 5.04 2.02 15.43
C ARG A 69 3.75 2.81 15.17
N GLN A 70 3.42 3.07 13.91
CA GLN A 70 2.22 3.82 13.50
C GLN A 70 0.94 2.95 13.48
N GLN A 71 1.05 1.65 13.22
CA GLN A 71 -0.10 0.72 13.21
C GLN A 71 -0.78 0.53 14.59
N LYS A 72 -0.13 0.91 15.69
CA LYS A 72 -0.76 0.88 17.04
C LYS A 72 -1.80 1.99 17.24
N SER A 73 -1.80 3.03 16.41
CA SER A 73 -2.74 4.16 16.50
C SER A 73 -4.08 3.87 15.81
N CYS A 74 -4.09 3.11 14.70
CA CYS A 74 -5.29 2.94 13.86
C CYS A 74 -6.15 1.69 14.20
N LYS A 75 -5.77 0.87 15.20
CA LYS A 75 -6.58 -0.29 15.65
C LYS A 75 -7.78 0.07 16.54
N LYS A 76 -8.02 1.36 16.81
CA LYS A 76 -9.26 1.82 17.46
C LYS A 76 -10.11 2.50 16.41
N ASN A 77 -10.98 1.73 15.77
CA ASN A 77 -12.36 2.08 15.40
C ASN A 77 -12.88 0.98 14.49
N GLY A 78 -13.18 -0.17 15.10
CA GLY A 78 -14.16 -1.06 14.52
C GLY A 78 -15.49 -0.31 14.47
N TYR A 79 -16.02 -0.12 13.26
CA TYR A 79 -17.38 0.37 13.07
C TYR A 79 -18.32 -0.63 13.77
N LYS A 80 -18.94 -0.21 14.89
CA LYS A 80 -20.20 -0.79 15.31
C LYS A 80 -21.27 -0.19 14.41
N ALA A 81 -22.04 -1.07 13.77
CA ALA A 81 -23.35 -0.74 13.22
C ALA A 81 -24.28 -0.28 14.34
#